data_AF-A0A356T6H6-F1
#
_entry.id   AF-A0A356T6H6-F1
#
_cell.length_a   1.000
_cell.length_b   1.000
_cell.length_c   1.000
_cell.angle_alpha   90.00
_cell.angle_beta   90.00
_cell.angle_gamma   90.00
#
_symmetry.space_group_name_H-M   'P 1'
#
loop_
_entity.id
_entity.type
_entity.pdbx_description
1 polymer ?
#
loop_
_entity_poly.entity_id
_entity_poly.type
_entity_poly.pdbx_seq_one_letter_code
_entity_poly.pdbx_strand_id
1 'polypeptide(L)'
;MSRFGDGLTESFGRLDGRLVSVVPPRPSGSCNADRRHVHLQVLVHDSVYDVAVNVGEPDRPDVRLRRHDTDALGGGFEEGWHPTGAFDYSSLGVRSADFSPASDTARVLQEELATADRVSIWATGYGPGGAHLVHRTGDGTDGAIVLSPLGASSRVLLFRFQDQEF
;
A
#
# COMPACT_ATOMS: atom_id res chain seq x y z
N MET A 1 -14.11 -9.75 -18.71
CA MET A 1 -12.77 -9.63 -18.10
C MET A 1 -12.52 -8.13 -17.91
N SER A 2 -12.35 -7.65 -16.68
CA SER A 2 -11.81 -6.31 -16.47
C SER A 2 -10.33 -6.37 -16.81
N ARG A 3 -9.87 -5.59 -17.78
CA ARG A 3 -8.45 -5.55 -18.13
C ARG A 3 -7.84 -4.40 -17.33
N PHE A 4 -7.06 -4.74 -16.29
CA PHE A 4 -6.17 -3.77 -15.65
C PHE A 4 -5.14 -3.25 -16.66
N GLY A 5 -4.44 -2.18 -16.31
CA GLY A 5 -3.36 -1.61 -17.12
C GLY A 5 -2.21 -2.60 -17.35
N ASP A 6 -1.22 -2.17 -18.13
CA ASP A 6 -0.07 -2.99 -18.49
C ASP A 6 1.30 -2.30 -18.28
N GLY A 7 1.34 -1.21 -17.51
CA GLY A 7 2.54 -0.41 -17.27
C GLY A 7 3.39 -0.76 -16.05
N LEU A 8 3.00 -1.70 -15.19
CA LEU A 8 3.81 -2.06 -14.01
C LEU A 8 4.89 -3.11 -14.36
N THR A 9 6.10 -2.90 -13.84
CA THR A 9 7.20 -3.87 -13.96
C THR A 9 7.25 -4.81 -12.75
N GLU A 10 7.93 -5.95 -12.88
CA GLU A 10 8.23 -6.88 -11.79
C GLU A 10 9.38 -6.35 -10.90
N SER A 11 9.21 -5.18 -10.30
CA SER A 11 10.24 -4.52 -9.49
C SER A 11 9.64 -3.80 -8.29
N PHE A 12 10.48 -3.50 -7.29
CA PHE A 12 10.14 -2.52 -6.26
C PHE A 12 10.01 -1.13 -6.89
N GLY A 13 9.08 -0.33 -6.37
CA GLY A 13 8.86 1.02 -6.83
C GLY A 13 7.70 1.73 -6.15
N ARG A 14 7.36 2.89 -6.69
CA ARG A 14 6.26 3.74 -6.21
C ARG A 14 5.21 3.92 -7.31
N LEU A 15 3.96 3.61 -7.01
CA LEU A 15 2.81 3.89 -7.85
C LEU A 15 2.12 5.17 -7.37
N ASP A 16 2.12 6.18 -8.21
CA ASP A 16 1.46 7.47 -7.94
C ASP A 16 0.22 7.57 -8.82
N GLY A 17 -0.94 7.75 -8.20
CA GLY A 17 -2.20 7.81 -8.95
C GLY A 17 -3.38 8.26 -8.12
N ARG A 18 -4.57 8.07 -8.70
CA ARG A 18 -5.86 8.37 -8.07
C ARG A 18 -6.51 7.09 -7.57
N LEU A 19 -6.93 7.07 -6.31
CA LEU A 19 -7.70 5.96 -5.78
C LEU A 19 -9.13 6.00 -6.37
N VAL A 20 -9.54 4.92 -7.05
CA VAL A 20 -10.89 4.82 -7.63
C VAL A 20 -11.78 3.79 -6.94
N SER A 21 -11.19 2.78 -6.30
CA SER A 21 -11.94 1.80 -5.51
C SER A 21 -11.09 1.18 -4.42
N VAL A 22 -11.74 0.84 -3.31
CA VAL A 22 -11.20 0.00 -2.25
C VAL A 22 -12.08 -1.25 -2.18
N VAL A 23 -11.55 -2.38 -2.62
CA VAL A 23 -12.26 -3.66 -2.62
C VAL A 23 -11.93 -4.39 -1.32
N PRO A 24 -12.91 -4.61 -0.44
CA PRO A 24 -12.68 -5.30 0.83
C PRO A 24 -12.34 -6.78 0.62
N PRO A 25 -11.73 -7.44 1.62
CA PRO A 25 -11.46 -8.88 1.55
C PRO A 25 -12.76 -9.66 1.33
N ARG A 26 -12.71 -10.69 0.49
CA ARG A 26 -13.84 -11.56 0.18
C ARG A 26 -13.38 -13.01 0.08
N PRO A 27 -14.30 -14.01 0.18
CA PRO A 27 -13.95 -15.39 -0.12
C PRO A 27 -13.29 -15.52 -1.50
N SER A 28 -12.32 -16.42 -1.59
CA SER A 28 -11.56 -16.69 -2.82
C SER A 28 -12.48 -16.99 -4.01
N GLY A 29 -12.17 -16.41 -5.18
CA GLY A 29 -12.94 -16.61 -6.42
C GLY A 29 -13.77 -15.40 -6.88
N SER A 30 -13.63 -14.25 -6.21
CA SER A 30 -14.14 -12.96 -6.70
C SER A 30 -13.02 -12.14 -7.35
N CYS A 31 -13.36 -11.11 -8.15
CA CYS A 31 -12.40 -10.32 -8.95
C CYS A 31 -11.22 -9.83 -8.09
N ASN A 32 -10.07 -10.47 -8.25
CA ASN A 32 -8.82 -10.31 -7.48
C ASN A 32 -8.91 -10.50 -5.96
N ALA A 33 -10.09 -10.39 -5.34
CA ALA A 33 -10.23 -10.44 -3.91
C ALA A 33 -9.95 -11.85 -3.35
N ASP A 34 -9.07 -11.88 -2.37
CA ASP A 34 -8.94 -12.97 -1.43
C ASP A 34 -9.23 -12.50 0.02
N ARG A 35 -9.12 -13.43 0.97
CA ARG A 35 -9.55 -13.20 2.35
C ARG A 35 -8.56 -12.37 3.17
N ARG A 36 -7.33 -12.18 2.68
CA ARG A 36 -6.21 -11.57 3.41
C ARG A 36 -5.76 -10.24 2.84
N HIS A 37 -6.35 -9.80 1.73
CA HIS A 37 -5.99 -8.55 1.08
C HIS A 37 -7.19 -7.63 0.89
N VAL A 38 -6.95 -6.34 1.13
CA VAL A 38 -7.74 -5.27 0.52
C VAL A 38 -7.09 -4.95 -0.81
N HIS A 39 -7.88 -4.86 -1.88
CA HIS A 39 -7.39 -4.45 -3.19
C HIS A 39 -7.72 -3.00 -3.44
N LEU A 40 -6.68 -2.21 -3.71
CA LEU A 40 -6.81 -0.82 -4.12
C LEU A 40 -6.79 -0.77 -5.64
N GLN A 41 -7.84 -0.20 -6.22
CA GLN A 41 -7.85 0.13 -7.64
C GLN A 41 -7.36 1.56 -7.81
N VAL A 42 -6.21 1.71 -8.46
CA VAL A 42 -5.54 2.99 -8.65
C VAL A 42 -5.55 3.32 -10.13
N LEU A 43 -6.18 4.44 -10.48
CA LEU A 43 -6.13 5.01 -11.81
C LEU A 43 -4.81 5.77 -11.98
N VAL A 44 -4.06 5.42 -13.02
CA VAL A 44 -2.86 6.11 -13.45
C VAL A 44 -3.01 6.38 -14.93
N HIS A 45 -2.99 7.66 -15.30
CA HIS A 45 -3.38 8.11 -16.63
C HIS A 45 -4.78 7.55 -16.98
N ASP A 46 -4.91 6.69 -17.99
CA ASP A 46 -6.18 6.11 -18.45
C ASP A 46 -6.36 4.63 -18.08
N SER A 47 -5.50 4.09 -17.20
CA SER A 47 -5.52 2.67 -16.83
C SER A 47 -5.63 2.45 -15.33
N VAL A 48 -6.40 1.44 -14.93
CA VAL A 48 -6.55 1.03 -13.54
C VAL A 48 -5.60 -0.10 -13.23
N TYR A 49 -4.92 -0.02 -12.09
CA TYR A 49 -4.01 -1.03 -11.56
C TYR A 49 -4.54 -1.58 -10.25
N ASP A 50 -4.27 -2.86 -10.00
CA ASP A 50 -4.69 -3.58 -8.79
C ASP A 50 -3.54 -3.68 -7.80
N VAL A 51 -3.70 -3.08 -6.62
CA VAL A 51 -2.69 -3.15 -5.55
C VAL A 51 -3.24 -3.91 -4.36
N ALA A 52 -2.65 -5.07 -4.08
CA ALA A 52 -3.06 -5.90 -2.96
C ALA A 52 -2.31 -5.49 -1.67
N VAL A 53 -3.06 -5.19 -0.61
CA VAL A 53 -2.54 -4.76 0.69
C VAL A 53 -2.90 -5.79 1.75
N ASN A 54 -1.89 -6.31 2.45
CA ASN A 54 -2.09 -7.30 3.51
C ASN A 54 -2.86 -6.69 4.69
N VAL A 55 -3.96 -7.34 5.07
CA VAL A 55 -4.80 -6.93 6.21
C VAL A 55 -4.94 -8.05 7.25
N GLY A 56 -4.29 -9.19 7.02
CA GLY A 56 -4.30 -10.35 7.89
C GLY A 56 -5.51 -11.26 7.64
N GLU A 57 -5.63 -12.35 8.41
CA GLU A 57 -6.81 -13.20 8.38
C GLU A 57 -7.93 -12.59 9.24
N PRO A 58 -9.22 -12.74 8.86
CA PRO A 58 -10.34 -12.24 9.67
C PRO A 58 -10.32 -12.71 11.13
N ASP A 59 -9.78 -13.91 11.37
CA ASP A 59 -9.73 -14.55 12.69
C ASP A 59 -8.34 -14.43 13.36
N ARG A 60 -7.36 -13.76 12.72
CA ARG A 60 -6.02 -13.53 13.27
C ARG A 60 -5.48 -12.16 12.86
N PRO A 61 -5.42 -11.19 13.79
CA PRO A 61 -4.75 -9.92 13.54
C PRO A 61 -3.24 -10.15 13.60
N ASP A 62 -2.66 -10.67 12.52
CA ASP A 62 -1.21 -10.86 12.35
C ASP A 62 -0.55 -9.63 11.71
N VAL A 63 -1.31 -8.77 11.05
CA VAL A 63 -0.85 -7.46 10.57
C VAL A 63 -0.93 -6.41 11.69
N ARG A 64 0.12 -5.60 11.81
CA ARG A 64 0.24 -4.44 12.68
C ARG A 64 0.30 -3.19 11.81
N LEU A 65 -0.31 -2.11 12.28
CA LEU A 65 -0.42 -0.86 11.53
C LEU A 65 0.21 0.30 12.31
N ARG A 66 0.89 1.20 11.59
CA ARG A 66 1.34 2.49 12.08
C ARG A 66 0.90 3.57 11.10
N ARG A 67 0.29 4.63 11.62
CA ARG A 67 0.08 5.90 10.91
C ARG A 67 1.26 6.79 11.21
N HIS A 68 1.99 7.28 10.23
CA HIS A 68 3.15 8.12 10.43
C HIS A 68 3.00 9.40 9.60
N ASP A 69 3.01 10.56 10.24
CA ASP A 69 2.96 11.83 9.55
C ASP A 69 4.38 12.33 9.28
N THR A 70 4.65 12.76 8.05
CA THR A 70 5.97 13.23 7.62
C THR A 70 5.86 14.23 6.47
N ASP A 71 6.79 15.17 6.41
CA ASP A 71 7.02 16.07 5.29
C ASP A 71 8.16 15.60 4.37
N ALA A 72 8.81 14.48 4.71
CA ALA A 72 10.07 14.04 4.15
C ALA A 72 10.02 12.62 3.56
N LEU A 73 9.14 12.39 2.57
CA LEU A 73 9.05 11.08 1.89
C LEU A 73 10.00 10.92 0.69
N GLY A 74 10.63 12.00 0.25
CA GLY A 74 11.49 12.00 -0.93
C GLY A 74 10.69 11.82 -2.23
N GLY A 75 11.01 12.63 -3.24
CA GLY A 75 10.32 12.64 -4.54
C GLY A 75 8.87 13.15 -4.44
N GLY A 76 8.55 14.25 -5.11
CA GLY A 76 7.16 14.74 -5.18
C GLY A 76 6.25 13.74 -5.89
N PHE A 77 4.94 13.84 -5.66
CA PHE A 77 3.95 13.08 -6.43
C PHE A 77 4.11 13.37 -7.93
N GLU A 78 4.23 12.32 -8.72
CA GLU A 78 4.25 12.39 -10.17
C GLU A 78 3.42 11.22 -10.67
N GLU A 79 2.28 11.43 -11.34
CA GLU A 79 1.42 10.32 -11.76
C GLU A 79 2.21 9.31 -12.62
N GLY A 80 2.21 8.03 -12.25
CA GLY A 80 2.97 7.01 -12.95
C GLY A 80 3.41 5.84 -12.08
N TRP A 81 4.04 4.85 -12.72
CA TRP A 81 4.82 3.83 -12.05
C TRP A 81 6.30 4.21 -12.09
N HIS A 82 6.92 4.28 -10.91
CA HIS A 82 8.29 4.71 -10.73
C HIS A 82 9.11 3.58 -10.12
N PRO A 83 9.76 2.72 -10.95
CA PRO A 83 10.81 1.86 -10.46
C PRO A 83 11.91 2.73 -9.85
N THR A 84 12.10 2.63 -8.54
CA THR A 84 12.96 3.56 -7.78
C THR A 84 13.83 2.79 -6.79
N GLY A 85 14.68 3.53 -6.07
CA GLY A 85 15.60 3.00 -5.08
C GLY A 85 14.93 2.56 -3.78
N ALA A 86 15.74 2.46 -2.73
CA ALA A 86 15.34 1.89 -1.46
C ALA A 86 14.33 2.76 -0.68
N PHE A 87 13.36 2.12 -0.03
CA PHE A 87 12.53 2.69 1.02
C PHE A 87 12.50 1.71 2.20
N ASP A 88 12.88 2.18 3.38
CA ASP A 88 12.85 1.41 4.62
C ASP A 88 12.16 2.23 5.70
N TYR A 89 11.42 1.56 6.59
CA TYR A 89 10.78 2.24 7.71
C TYR A 89 11.79 2.93 8.66
N SER A 90 13.01 2.39 8.73
CA SER A 90 14.09 2.97 9.53
C SER A 90 14.56 4.34 9.03
N SER A 91 14.44 4.65 7.73
CA SER A 91 14.75 5.98 7.20
C SER A 91 13.75 7.04 7.64
N LEU A 92 12.56 6.62 8.08
CA LEU A 92 11.54 7.46 8.71
C LEU A 92 11.66 7.50 10.24
N GLY A 93 12.69 6.85 10.80
CA GLY A 93 12.87 6.72 12.26
C GLY A 93 11.83 5.81 12.93
N VAL A 94 11.07 5.04 12.15
CA VAL A 94 10.03 4.13 12.64
C VAL A 94 10.66 2.80 13.04
N ARG A 95 10.17 2.20 14.13
CA ARG A 95 10.65 0.93 14.70
C ARG A 95 9.49 -0.06 14.88
N SER A 96 9.79 -1.35 15.02
CA SER A 96 8.80 -2.40 15.34
C SER A 96 7.79 -2.03 16.44
N ALA A 97 8.29 -1.41 17.51
CA ALA A 97 7.51 -1.08 18.71
C ALA A 97 6.48 0.04 18.48
N ASP A 98 6.59 0.79 17.38
CA ASP A 98 5.66 1.87 17.06
C ASP A 98 4.36 1.36 16.45
N PHE A 99 4.30 0.08 16.05
CA PHE A 99 3.14 -0.51 15.42
C PHE A 99 2.19 -1.11 16.45
N SER A 100 0.90 -0.87 16.23
CA SER A 100 -0.16 -1.41 17.08
C SER A 100 -0.96 -2.49 16.35
N PRO A 101 -1.47 -3.51 17.06
CA PRO A 101 -2.48 -4.39 16.49
C PRO A 101 -3.75 -3.59 16.18
N ALA A 102 -4.37 -3.90 15.03
CA ALA A 102 -5.73 -3.50 14.73
C ALA A 102 -6.63 -4.73 14.85
N SER A 103 -7.78 -4.60 15.51
CA SER A 103 -8.77 -5.68 15.56
C SER A 103 -9.38 -5.98 14.19
N ASP A 104 -9.38 -4.99 13.29
CA ASP A 104 -9.82 -5.10 11.90
C ASP A 104 -9.03 -4.10 11.04
N THR A 105 -7.91 -4.56 10.50
CA THR A 105 -7.03 -3.73 9.64
C THR A 105 -7.75 -3.31 8.36
N ALA A 106 -8.64 -4.15 7.82
CA ALA A 106 -9.36 -3.86 6.58
C ALA A 106 -10.35 -2.69 6.75
N ARG A 107 -11.10 -2.66 7.86
CA ARG A 107 -11.97 -1.54 8.20
C ARG A 107 -11.17 -0.27 8.45
N VAL A 108 -10.08 -0.35 9.21
CA VAL A 108 -9.20 0.79 9.43
C VAL A 108 -8.69 1.37 8.10
N LEU A 109 -8.24 0.51 7.18
CA LEU A 109 -7.75 0.95 5.89
C LEU A 109 -8.86 1.61 5.04
N GLN A 110 -10.07 1.06 5.05
CA GLN A 110 -11.23 1.68 4.39
C GLN A 110 -11.54 3.08 4.94
N GLU A 111 -11.49 3.25 6.27
CA GLU A 111 -11.74 4.54 6.93
C GLU A 111 -10.68 5.59 6.55
N GLU A 112 -9.39 5.22 6.57
CA GLU A 112 -8.30 6.11 6.17
C GLU A 112 -8.38 6.52 4.69
N LEU A 113 -8.79 5.60 3.82
CA LEU A 113 -8.86 5.81 2.38
C LEU A 113 -10.17 6.45 1.90
N ALA A 114 -11.21 6.52 2.74
CA ALA A 114 -12.53 7.01 2.36
C ALA A 114 -12.52 8.45 1.81
N THR A 115 -11.51 9.25 2.18
CA THR A 115 -11.35 10.64 1.74
C THR A 115 -10.09 10.85 0.88
N ALA A 116 -9.36 9.77 0.57
CA ALA A 116 -8.16 9.86 -0.25
C ALA A 116 -8.55 10.00 -1.73
N ASP A 117 -8.07 11.07 -2.37
CA ASP A 117 -8.19 11.24 -3.82
C ASP A 117 -6.92 10.73 -4.51
N ARG A 118 -5.76 11.31 -4.18
CA ARG A 118 -4.45 10.90 -4.69
C ARG A 118 -3.68 10.12 -3.64
N VAL A 119 -3.00 9.07 -4.10
CA VAL A 119 -2.17 8.20 -3.28
C VAL A 119 -0.83 7.94 -3.97
N SER A 120 0.22 7.79 -3.15
CA SER A 120 1.47 7.16 -3.58
C SER A 120 1.61 5.84 -2.84
N ILE A 121 1.90 4.76 -3.54
CA ILE A 121 2.01 3.42 -2.93
C ILE A 121 3.38 2.84 -3.24
N TRP A 122 4.16 2.61 -2.20
CA TRP A 122 5.40 1.84 -2.26
C TRP A 122 5.05 0.36 -2.22
N ALA A 123 5.50 -0.39 -3.21
CA ALA A 123 5.11 -1.77 -3.44
C ALA A 123 6.10 -2.50 -4.34
N THR A 124 5.97 -3.82 -4.42
CA THR A 124 6.63 -4.63 -5.46
C THR A 124 5.61 -4.97 -6.53
N GLY A 125 5.85 -4.53 -7.76
CA GLY A 125 5.03 -4.91 -8.90
C GLY A 125 5.16 -6.41 -9.19
N TYR A 126 4.06 -7.06 -9.53
CA TYR A 126 4.06 -8.41 -10.10
C TYR A 126 3.79 -8.40 -11.60
N GLY A 127 3.49 -7.23 -12.15
CA GLY A 127 3.36 -6.96 -13.57
C GLY A 127 2.21 -7.71 -14.29
N PRO A 128 1.76 -7.22 -15.44
CA PRO A 128 1.82 -5.82 -15.86
C PRO A 128 0.69 -4.97 -15.21
N GLY A 129 -0.27 -5.63 -14.53
CA GLY A 129 -1.52 -5.02 -14.07
C GLY A 129 -1.64 -4.71 -12.58
N GLY A 130 -0.59 -4.98 -11.78
CA GLY A 130 -0.70 -4.75 -10.36
C GLY A 130 0.57 -4.95 -9.54
N ALA A 131 0.42 -4.66 -8.25
CA ALA A 131 1.48 -4.69 -7.26
C ALA A 131 1.02 -5.31 -5.94
N HIS A 132 1.97 -5.75 -5.13
CA HIS A 132 1.77 -6.38 -3.83
C HIS A 132 2.88 -5.96 -2.86
N LEU A 133 3.01 -6.66 -1.73
CA LEU A 133 4.03 -6.40 -0.70
C LEU A 133 3.96 -4.98 -0.14
N VAL A 134 2.74 -4.48 0.11
CA VAL A 134 2.50 -3.19 0.78
C VAL A 134 2.65 -3.35 2.30
N HIS A 135 3.83 -3.77 2.74
CA HIS A 135 4.20 -3.96 4.15
C HIS A 135 5.73 -4.02 4.30
N ARG A 136 6.25 -4.09 5.52
CA ARG A 136 7.67 -4.34 5.82
C ARG A 136 8.14 -5.61 5.10
N THR A 137 9.19 -5.52 4.30
CA THR A 137 9.76 -6.68 3.59
C THR A 137 11.22 -6.90 3.98
N GLY A 138 12.01 -5.84 4.13
CA GLY A 138 13.46 -5.97 4.23
C GLY A 138 14.19 -5.18 3.14
N ASP A 139 15.48 -4.98 3.37
CA ASP A 139 16.46 -4.69 2.31
C ASP A 139 16.09 -3.52 1.37
N GLY A 140 15.48 -2.46 1.92
CA GLY A 140 15.12 -1.28 1.14
C GLY A 140 13.86 -1.43 0.31
N THR A 141 13.03 -2.44 0.54
CA THR A 141 11.83 -2.69 -0.29
C THR A 141 10.53 -2.61 0.49
N ASP A 142 10.51 -1.85 1.58
CA ASP A 142 9.34 -1.74 2.43
C ASP A 142 8.17 -1.10 1.68
N GLY A 143 7.00 -1.71 1.81
CA GLY A 143 5.78 -1.19 1.22
C GLY A 143 5.07 -0.21 2.15
N ALA A 144 4.36 0.77 1.58
CA ALA A 144 3.62 1.78 2.33
C ALA A 144 2.54 2.44 1.47
N ILE A 145 1.54 3.03 2.11
CA ILE A 145 0.53 3.87 1.44
C ILE A 145 0.70 5.30 1.94
N VAL A 146 0.86 6.24 1.03
CA VAL A 146 0.96 7.67 1.32
C VAL A 146 -0.34 8.35 0.93
N LEU A 147 -0.97 8.97 1.92
CA LEU A 147 -2.14 9.83 1.77
C LEU A 147 -1.71 11.30 1.73
N SER A 148 -2.45 12.10 0.98
CA SER A 148 -2.17 13.52 0.77
C SER A 148 -0.74 13.79 0.24
N PRO A 149 -0.28 13.11 -0.82
CA PRO A 149 1.12 13.19 -1.29
C PRO A 149 1.50 14.56 -1.90
N LEU A 150 0.53 15.47 -2.05
CA LEU A 150 0.73 16.87 -2.48
C LEU A 150 0.70 17.86 -1.31
N GLY A 151 0.40 17.41 -0.09
CA GLY A 151 0.26 18.26 1.09
C GLY A 151 1.60 18.64 1.71
N ALA A 152 1.59 19.66 2.56
CA ALA A 152 2.76 20.07 3.35
C ALA A 152 3.20 18.99 4.37
N SER A 153 2.29 18.10 4.74
CA SER A 153 2.56 16.89 5.51
C SER A 153 1.70 15.77 4.94
N SER A 154 2.34 14.64 4.67
CA SER A 154 1.70 13.41 4.20
C SER A 154 1.46 12.48 5.37
N ARG A 155 0.35 11.72 5.31
CA ARG A 155 0.11 10.61 6.22
C ARG A 155 0.50 9.31 5.55
N VAL A 156 1.40 8.57 6.17
CA VAL A 156 1.87 7.28 5.69
C VAL A 156 1.27 6.16 6.53
N LEU A 157 0.62 5.21 5.87
CA LEU A 157 0.17 3.97 6.47
C LEU A 157 1.26 2.93 6.23
N LEU A 158 1.82 2.43 7.33
CA LEU A 158 2.86 1.43 7.37
C LEU A 158 2.27 0.14 7.93
N PHE A 159 2.73 -1.00 7.42
CA PHE A 159 2.21 -2.32 7.80
C PHE A 159 3.37 -3.26 8.10
N ARG A 160 3.25 -4.09 9.14
CA ARG A 160 4.18 -5.20 9.36
C ARG A 160 3.43 -6.42 9.86
N PHE A 161 3.92 -7.61 9.56
CA PHE A 161 3.47 -8.81 10.27
C PHE A 161 4.05 -8.85 11.68
N GLN A 162 3.33 -9.50 12.59
CA GLN A 162 3.68 -9.60 14.01
C GLN A 162 5.07 -10.22 14.24
N ASP A 163 5.53 -11.08 13.35
CA ASP A 163 6.81 -11.78 13.42
C ASP A 163 7.96 -11.03 12.74
N GLN A 164 7.70 -9.87 12.11
CA GLN A 164 8.71 -9.06 11.45
C GLN A 164 9.29 -8.02 12.40
N GLU A 165 10.56 -8.14 12.76
CA GLU A 165 11.23 -7.24 13.70
C GLU A 165 12.37 -6.43 13.04
N PHE A 166 12.53 -5.16 13.43
CA PHE A 166 13.57 -4.24 12.93
C PHE A 166 13.77 -3.02 13.86
#